data_AF-A0A7S1Q3Y2-F1
#
_entry.id   AF-A0A7S1Q3Y2-F1
#
_cell.length_a   1.000
_cell.length_b   1.000
_cell.length_c   1.000
_cell.angle_alpha   90.00
_cell.angle_beta   90.00
_cell.angle_gamma   90.00
#
_symmetry.space_group_name_H-M   'P 1'
#
loop_
_entity.id
_entity.type
_entity.pdbx_description
1 polymer ?
#
loop_
_entity_poly.entity_id
_entity_poly.type
_entity_poly.pdbx_seq_one_letter_code
_entity_poly.pdbx_strand_id
1 'polypeptide(L)'
;ALERFELGASGTGLGDATGRALAEALRSGPALRAFALNAGGTAMSDATGAALAGALRGSTALEDFVFCAFESDVSGETAAAVGEALRSSPALLSCSVGYGRWEKESFPELTER
;
A
#
# COMPACT_ATOMS: atom_id res chain seq x y z
N ALA A 1 11.55 -16.07 -7.01
CA ALA A 1 10.62 -14.97 -7.33
C ALA A 1 10.54 -14.05 -6.11
N LEU A 2 10.26 -12.76 -6.28
CA LEU A 2 10.14 -11.86 -5.13
C LEU A 2 8.77 -12.09 -4.48
N GLU A 3 8.75 -12.68 -3.29
CA GLU A 3 7.52 -12.99 -2.55
C GLU A 3 7.15 -11.90 -1.54
N ARG A 4 8.15 -11.16 -1.06
CA ARG A 4 8.00 -10.05 -0.11
C ARG A 4 8.77 -8.83 -0.57
N PHE A 5 8.15 -7.67 -0.46
CA PHE A 5 8.79 -6.38 -0.69
C PHE A 5 8.47 -5.44 0.47
N GLU A 6 9.50 -4.87 1.07
CA GLU A 6 9.36 -3.90 2.16
C GLU A 6 10.26 -2.69 1.88
N LEU A 7 9.72 -1.48 1.99
CA LEU A 7 10.47 -0.24 1.81
C LEU A 7 10.16 0.77 2.91
N GLY A 8 11.20 1.13 3.67
CA GLY A 8 11.17 2.26 4.60
C GLY A 8 11.71 3.53 3.95
N ALA A 9 10.81 4.44 3.61
CA ALA A 9 11.07 5.72 2.97
C ALA A 9 10.84 6.92 3.91
N SER A 10 10.69 6.68 5.22
CA SER A 10 10.30 7.71 6.17
C SER A 10 11.31 8.87 6.24
N GLY A 11 10.83 10.12 6.20
CA GLY A 11 11.63 11.35 6.29
C GLY A 11 12.53 11.60 5.08
N THR A 12 12.20 11.03 3.92
CA THR A 12 12.97 11.19 2.68
C THR A 12 12.30 12.14 1.69
N GLY A 13 13.08 12.71 0.77
CA GLY A 13 12.55 13.51 -0.34
C GLY A 13 11.92 12.68 -1.47
N LEU A 14 11.50 11.44 -1.21
CA LEU A 14 10.82 10.61 -2.19
C LEU A 14 9.43 11.21 -2.47
N GLY A 15 9.04 11.23 -3.73
CA GLY A 15 7.74 11.74 -4.17
C GLY A 15 7.00 10.75 -5.04
N ASP A 16 5.98 11.22 -5.75
CA ASP A 16 5.09 10.36 -6.53
C ASP A 16 5.75 9.53 -7.62
N ALA A 17 6.91 9.96 -8.12
CA ALA A 17 7.71 9.17 -9.06
C ALA A 17 8.10 7.81 -8.46
N THR A 18 8.48 7.81 -7.18
CA THR A 18 8.82 6.58 -6.45
C THR A 18 7.57 5.72 -6.23
N GLY A 19 6.46 6.35 -5.84
CA GLY A 19 5.17 5.66 -5.69
C GLY A 19 4.73 4.94 -6.98
N ARG A 20 4.90 5.58 -8.14
CA ARG A 20 4.63 4.97 -9.45
C ARG A 20 5.58 3.83 -9.79
N ALA A 21 6.88 3.98 -9.52
CA ALA A 21 7.85 2.91 -9.76
C ALA A 21 7.53 1.67 -8.90
N LEU A 22 7.11 1.85 -7.65
CA LEU A 22 6.65 0.77 -6.78
C LEU A 22 5.39 0.09 -7.31
N ALA A 23 4.42 0.87 -7.80
CA ALA A 23 3.23 0.33 -8.44
C ALA A 23 3.55 -0.48 -9.72
N GLU A 24 4.54 -0.07 -10.50
CA GLU A 24 5.03 -0.85 -11.64
C GLU A 24 5.69 -2.16 -11.19
N ALA A 25 6.53 -2.11 -10.17
CA ALA A 25 7.15 -3.30 -9.60
C ALA A 25 6.08 -4.31 -9.12
N LEU A 26 5.06 -3.83 -8.41
CA LEU A 26 3.90 -4.62 -7.96
C LEU A 26 3.15 -5.30 -9.13
N ARG A 27 2.92 -4.60 -10.24
CA ARG A 27 2.26 -5.20 -11.43
C ARG A 27 3.11 -6.26 -12.11
N SER A 28 4.43 -6.08 -12.11
CA SER A 28 5.37 -6.96 -12.81
C SER A 28 5.73 -8.23 -12.03
N GLY A 29 5.41 -8.30 -10.74
CA GLY A 29 5.77 -9.40 -9.84
C GLY A 29 4.60 -10.37 -9.60
N PRO A 30 4.40 -11.42 -10.42
CA PRO A 30 3.27 -12.36 -10.27
C PRO A 30 3.34 -13.23 -9.01
N ALA A 31 4.43 -13.15 -8.24
CA ALA A 31 4.65 -13.94 -7.04
C ALA A 31 4.64 -13.13 -5.75
N LEU A 32 4.39 -11.81 -5.82
CA LEU A 32 4.44 -10.96 -4.64
C LEU A 32 3.24 -11.26 -3.74
N ARG A 33 3.53 -11.85 -2.58
CA ARG A 33 2.55 -12.20 -1.54
C ARG A 33 2.43 -11.11 -0.49
N ALA A 34 3.49 -10.35 -0.23
CA ALA A 34 3.44 -9.33 0.80
C ALA A 34 4.17 -8.05 0.38
N PHE A 35 3.53 -6.91 0.62
CA PHE A 35 4.05 -5.58 0.30
C PHE A 35 3.92 -4.66 1.51
N ALA A 36 5.01 -4.01 1.92
CA ALA A 36 5.01 -2.98 2.95
C ALA A 36 5.72 -1.72 2.47
N LEU A 37 5.10 -0.56 2.64
CA LEU A 37 5.67 0.75 2.37
C LEU A 37 5.45 1.69 3.54
N ASN A 38 6.52 2.23 4.10
CA ASN A 38 6.48 3.32 5.06
C ASN A 38 7.01 4.59 4.39
N ALA A 39 6.10 5.41 3.89
CA ALA A 39 6.34 6.69 3.25
C ALA A 39 6.02 7.86 4.20
N GLY A 40 6.34 7.76 5.48
CA GLY A 40 6.11 8.86 6.42
C GLY A 40 6.99 10.09 6.10
N GLY A 41 6.51 11.33 6.22
CA GLY A 41 7.33 12.54 6.02
C GLY A 41 7.95 12.62 4.62
N THR A 42 7.22 12.16 3.59
CA THR A 42 7.66 12.16 2.19
C THR A 42 6.79 13.09 1.35
N ALA A 43 7.23 13.42 0.14
CA ALA A 43 6.45 14.17 -0.84
C ALA A 43 5.53 13.27 -1.68
N MET A 44 5.15 12.09 -1.17
CA MET A 44 4.16 11.23 -1.80
C MET A 44 2.76 11.79 -1.53
N SER A 45 1.93 11.81 -2.56
CA SER A 45 0.56 12.32 -2.53
C SER A 45 -0.46 11.24 -2.91
N ASP A 46 -1.71 11.63 -3.07
CA ASP A 46 -2.76 10.75 -3.58
C ASP A 46 -2.46 10.11 -4.94
N ALA A 47 -1.58 10.72 -5.74
CA ALA A 47 -1.13 10.11 -6.98
C ALA A 47 -0.34 8.80 -6.75
N THR A 48 0.42 8.72 -5.66
CA THR A 48 1.07 7.47 -5.23
C THR A 48 0.03 6.42 -4.84
N GLY A 49 -0.95 6.81 -4.03
CA GLY A 49 -2.05 5.94 -3.60
C GLY A 49 -2.84 5.36 -4.77
N ALA A 50 -3.21 6.20 -5.73
CA ALA A 50 -3.92 5.79 -6.94
C ALA A 50 -3.08 4.84 -7.81
N ALA A 51 -1.77 5.07 -7.92
CA ALA A 51 -0.88 4.16 -8.65
C ALA A 51 -0.81 2.78 -7.99
N LEU A 52 -0.63 2.74 -6.67
CA LEU A 52 -0.62 1.50 -5.89
C LEU A 52 -1.96 0.76 -6.02
N ALA A 53 -3.08 1.46 -5.88
CA ALA A 53 -4.42 0.88 -6.09
C ALA A 53 -4.57 0.27 -7.49
N GLY A 54 -4.12 0.97 -8.54
CA GLY A 54 -4.13 0.44 -9.91
C GLY A 54 -3.29 -0.82 -10.07
N ALA A 55 -2.15 -0.90 -9.37
CA ALA A 55 -1.30 -2.09 -9.37
C ALA A 55 -1.94 -3.27 -8.63
N LEU A 56 -2.56 -3.01 -7.49
CA LEU A 56 -3.24 -4.00 -6.67
C LEU A 56 -4.39 -4.70 -7.40
N ARG A 57 -5.15 -3.96 -8.24
CA ARG A 57 -6.22 -4.56 -9.08
C ARG A 57 -5.70 -5.64 -10.03
N GLY A 58 -4.43 -5.59 -10.43
CA GLY A 58 -3.80 -6.59 -11.28
C GLY A 58 -3.08 -7.71 -10.52
N SER A 59 -2.92 -7.58 -9.21
CA SER A 59 -2.24 -8.58 -8.39
C SER A 59 -3.23 -9.59 -7.83
N THR A 60 -3.07 -10.86 -8.21
CA THR A 60 -3.91 -11.97 -7.76
C THR A 60 -3.26 -12.81 -6.66
N ALA A 61 -1.97 -12.58 -6.38
CA ALA A 61 -1.18 -13.37 -5.44
C ALA A 61 -0.87 -12.63 -4.13
N LEU A 62 -1.28 -11.36 -3.99
CA LEU A 62 -0.98 -10.55 -2.83
C LEU A 62 -1.89 -10.93 -1.65
N GLU A 63 -1.26 -11.37 -0.57
CA GLU A 63 -1.85 -11.83 0.68
C GLU A 63 -1.78 -10.72 1.75
N ASP A 64 -0.70 -9.95 1.81
CA ASP A 64 -0.51 -8.87 2.78
C ASP A 64 -0.16 -7.52 2.13
N PHE A 65 -0.82 -6.46 2.57
CA PHE A 65 -0.53 -5.09 2.14
C PHE A 65 -0.44 -4.13 3.33
N VAL A 66 0.68 -3.42 3.45
CA VAL A 66 0.91 -2.39 4.47
C VAL A 66 1.36 -1.10 3.80
N PHE A 67 0.67 -0.01 4.09
CA PHE A 67 1.00 1.33 3.61
C PHE A 67 0.85 2.35 4.73
N CYS A 68 1.97 2.92 5.16
CA CYS A 68 2.03 3.96 6.17
C CYS A 68 2.52 5.25 5.52
N ALA A 69 1.75 6.33 5.60
CA ALA A 69 2.12 7.62 4.99
C ALA A 69 1.78 8.79 5.93
N PHE A 70 2.30 8.72 7.16
CA PHE A 70 2.20 9.81 8.14
C PHE A 70 2.95 11.06 7.66
N GLU A 71 2.49 12.29 7.92
CA GLU A 71 3.21 13.52 7.49
C GLU A 71 3.52 13.59 5.98
N SER A 72 2.70 12.95 5.14
CA SER A 72 2.78 13.03 3.68
C SER A 72 1.51 13.64 3.10
N ASP A 73 1.52 14.08 1.84
CA ASP A 73 0.38 14.71 1.15
C ASP A 73 -0.68 13.70 0.69
N VAL A 74 -0.73 12.54 1.34
CA VAL A 74 -1.66 11.47 1.06
C VAL A 74 -2.95 11.78 1.84
N SER A 75 -4.11 11.61 1.23
CA SER A 75 -5.41 11.87 1.85
C SER A 75 -6.31 10.62 1.91
N GLY A 76 -7.49 10.75 2.53
CA GLY A 76 -8.47 9.67 2.61
C GLY A 76 -8.83 9.07 1.24
N GLU A 77 -8.61 9.79 0.14
CA GLU A 77 -8.79 9.29 -1.22
C GLU A 77 -7.87 8.11 -1.54
N THR A 78 -6.62 8.17 -1.12
CA THR A 78 -5.70 7.03 -1.25
C THR A 78 -6.18 5.81 -0.50
N ALA A 79 -6.64 5.98 0.74
CA ALA A 79 -7.16 4.88 1.54
C ALA A 79 -8.39 4.25 0.88
N ALA A 80 -9.29 5.07 0.32
CA ALA A 80 -10.45 4.61 -0.42
C ALA A 80 -10.06 3.85 -1.70
N ALA A 81 -9.13 4.39 -2.50
CA ALA A 81 -8.68 3.79 -3.75
C ALA A 81 -7.99 2.44 -3.53
N VAL A 82 -7.07 2.38 -2.56
CA VAL A 82 -6.39 1.15 -2.16
C VAL A 82 -7.39 0.15 -1.60
N GLY A 83 -8.28 0.57 -0.70
CA GLY A 83 -9.34 -0.29 -0.15
C GLY A 83 -10.27 -0.88 -1.22
N GLU A 84 -10.62 -0.11 -2.26
CA GLU A 84 -11.41 -0.60 -3.39
C GLU A 84 -10.65 -1.61 -4.26
N ALA A 85 -9.38 -1.33 -4.55
CA ALA A 85 -8.53 -2.25 -5.28
C ALA A 85 -8.37 -3.58 -4.56
N LEU A 86 -8.20 -3.52 -3.24
CA LEU A 86 -8.09 -4.68 -2.36
C LEU A 86 -9.39 -5.49 -2.26
N ARG A 87 -10.56 -4.85 -2.24
CA ARG A 87 -11.86 -5.56 -2.32
C ARG A 87 -12.00 -6.41 -3.58
N SER A 88 -11.31 -6.02 -4.65
CA SER A 88 -11.31 -6.77 -5.91
C SER A 88 -10.29 -7.91 -5.92
N SER A 89 -9.40 -8.01 -4.93
CA SER A 89 -8.41 -9.08 -4.84
C SER A 89 -8.88 -10.17 -3.85
N PRO A 90 -9.13 -11.41 -4.32
CA PRO A 90 -9.64 -12.48 -3.46
C PRO A 90 -8.60 -13.05 -2.48
N ALA A 91 -7.32 -12.70 -2.64
CA ALA A 91 -6.20 -13.30 -1.89
C ALA A 91 -5.78 -12.49 -0.65
N LEU A 92 -6.31 -11.29 -0.45
CA LEU A 92 -5.85 -10.43 0.63
C LEU A 92 -6.37 -10.89 2.00
N LEU A 93 -5.42 -11.18 2.89
CA LEU A 93 -5.64 -11.51 4.29
C LEU A 93 -5.56 -10.26 5.15
N SER A 94 -4.62 -9.35 4.91
CA SER A 94 -4.42 -8.17 5.78
C SER A 94 -4.15 -6.87 5.02
N CYS A 95 -4.76 -5.78 5.49
CA CYS A 95 -4.50 -4.42 5.03
C CYS A 95 -4.27 -3.48 6.21
N SER A 96 -3.17 -2.72 6.18
CA SER A 96 -2.95 -1.61 7.10
C SER A 96 -2.66 -0.34 6.33
N VAL A 97 -3.57 0.64 6.40
CA VAL A 97 -3.39 1.99 5.85
C VAL A 97 -3.38 2.98 7.02
N GLY A 98 -2.21 3.54 7.31
CA GLY A 98 -2.02 4.43 8.46
C GLY A 98 -1.98 5.92 8.08
N TYR A 99 -3.01 6.67 8.50
CA TYR A 99 -2.84 8.07 8.94
C TYR A 99 -2.19 8.06 10.34
N GLY A 100 -1.82 9.19 10.94
CA GLY A 100 -1.21 9.19 12.28
C GLY A 100 -1.93 8.28 13.30
N ARG A 101 -1.14 7.53 14.09
CA ARG A 101 -1.50 6.53 15.13
C ARG A 101 -2.90 5.90 14.98
N TRP A 102 -2.95 4.75 14.32
CA TRP A 102 -4.04 3.80 14.44
C TRP A 102 -3.48 2.56 15.15
N GLU A 103 -3.91 2.34 16.38
CA GLU A 103 -3.57 1.12 17.10
C GLU A 103 -4.26 -0.08 16.44
N LYS A 104 -3.72 -1.27 16.75
CA LYS A 104 -4.02 -2.59 16.18
C LYS A 104 -5.52 -2.95 16.05
N GLU A 105 -6.40 -2.19 16.70
CA GLU A 105 -7.86 -2.32 16.74
C GLU A 105 -8.60 -1.60 15.60
N SER A 106 -7.91 -0.94 14.68
CA SER A 106 -8.60 -0.10 13.68
C SER A 106 -9.21 -0.89 12.51
N PHE A 107 -8.84 -2.16 12.34
CA PHE A 107 -9.41 -3.06 11.33
C PHE A 107 -9.50 -4.52 11.84
N PRO A 108 -10.36 -4.81 12.83
CA PRO A 108 -10.47 -6.15 13.40
C PRO A 108 -11.05 -7.18 12.41
N GLU A 109 -11.79 -6.73 11.39
CA GLU A 109 -12.52 -7.55 10.41
C GLU A 109 -11.62 -8.17 9.34
N LEU A 110 -10.37 -7.69 9.20
CA LEU A 110 -9.38 -8.30 8.30
C LEU A 110 -8.52 -9.33 9.02
N THR A 111 -8.46 -9.32 10.35
CA THR A 111 -7.68 -10.30 11.13
C THR A 111 -8.30 -11.70 11.20
N GLU A 112 -9.57 -11.86 10.77
CA GLU A 112 -10.33 -13.12 10.93
C GLU A 112 -10.70 -13.81 9.60
N ARG A 113 -10.10 -13.42 8.46
CA ARG A 113 -10.28 -14.17 7.19
C ARG A 113 -9.23 -15.25 6.98
#